data_AF-A0A1V9AAI1-F1
#
_entry.id   AF-A0A1V9AAI1-F1
#
_cell.length_a   1.000
_cell.length_b   1.000
_cell.length_c   1.000
_cell.angle_alpha   90.00
_cell.angle_beta   90.00
_cell.angle_gamma   90.00
#
_symmetry.space_group_name_H-M   'P 1'
#
loop_
_entity.id
_entity.type
_entity.pdbx_description
1 polymer ?
#
loop_
_entity_poly.entity_id
_entity_poly.type
_entity_poly.pdbx_seq_one_letter_code
_entity_poly.pdbx_strand_id
1 'polypeptide(L)'
;MGEAVRVRPVAALLAGAVLAGAGACGTGERVVGPASVGDSGAGPVASAPATARSGTAAQGEFDPCSLLGPADRSSAGLAEAGERATVGGSPACDYVQPGDFGLLVTLDHHTDLDLLRERSPEAEEVRVGAVTALRVADLAADDGTCAVLLPAGGAAGRSGARSVHVDVTLTDFQDTRRACTRALAVAELIEPELT
;
A
#
# COMPACT_ATOMS: atom_id res chain seq x y z
N MET A 1 2.22 -2.21 -52.83
CA MET A 1 3.68 -2.29 -52.60
C MET A 1 3.84 -2.13 -51.09
N GLY A 2 3.74 -3.21 -50.32
CA GLY A 2 4.88 -4.05 -49.90
C GLY A 2 5.50 -3.37 -48.67
N GLU A 3 5.33 -3.87 -47.45
CA GLU A 3 6.20 -4.91 -46.88
C GLU A 3 5.49 -5.77 -45.82
N ALA A 4 5.80 -7.07 -45.85
CA ALA A 4 5.29 -8.10 -44.96
C ALA A 4 6.22 -8.29 -43.77
N VAL A 5 5.70 -8.15 -42.54
CA VAL A 5 6.44 -8.45 -41.31
C VAL A 5 6.48 -9.96 -41.10
N ARG A 6 7.69 -10.55 -41.18
CA ARG A 6 7.94 -11.97 -40.92
C ARG A 6 7.99 -12.24 -39.41
N VAL A 7 7.01 -12.97 -38.91
CA VAL A 7 7.03 -13.61 -37.60
C VAL A 7 8.01 -14.78 -37.63
N ARG A 8 8.99 -14.81 -36.72
CA ARG A 8 9.87 -15.98 -36.52
C ARG A 8 9.35 -16.78 -35.32
N PRO A 9 9.00 -18.07 -35.48
CA PRO A 9 8.76 -18.96 -34.36
C PRO A 9 10.12 -19.43 -33.81
N VAL A 10 10.39 -19.18 -32.53
CA VAL A 10 11.47 -19.84 -31.80
C VAL A 10 10.85 -20.97 -31.00
N ALA A 11 11.00 -22.18 -31.51
CA ALA A 11 10.59 -23.41 -30.86
C ALA A 11 11.78 -24.07 -30.16
N ALA A 12 11.50 -24.50 -28.92
CA ALA A 12 11.99 -25.72 -28.23
C ALA A 12 13.47 -25.85 -27.84
N LEU A 13 13.69 -26.19 -26.55
CA LEU A 13 14.53 -27.29 -26.00
C LEU A 13 14.58 -27.11 -24.47
N LEU A 14 13.79 -27.84 -23.66
CA LEU A 14 14.05 -29.17 -23.05
C LEU A 14 15.09 -29.20 -21.90
N ALA A 15 14.73 -29.98 -20.87
CA ALA A 15 15.47 -30.43 -19.68
C ALA A 15 15.52 -29.42 -18.51
N GLY A 16 15.11 -29.71 -17.27
CA GLY A 16 14.94 -30.99 -16.58
C GLY A 16 15.88 -31.02 -15.38
N ALA A 17 15.38 -30.72 -14.17
CA ALA A 17 16.03 -31.07 -12.91
C ALA A 17 15.00 -31.02 -11.76
N VAL A 18 14.53 -32.20 -11.38
CA VAL A 18 13.80 -32.47 -10.13
C VAL A 18 14.85 -32.59 -9.02
N LEU A 19 14.75 -31.80 -7.96
CA LEU A 19 15.41 -32.08 -6.69
C LEU A 19 14.38 -31.99 -5.57
N ALA A 20 13.97 -33.17 -5.12
CA ALA A 20 13.23 -33.38 -3.89
C ALA A 20 14.18 -33.21 -2.69
N GLY A 21 13.81 -32.34 -1.75
CA GLY A 21 14.44 -32.21 -0.44
C GLY A 21 13.38 -32.37 0.65
N ALA A 22 13.38 -33.53 1.29
CA ALA A 22 12.57 -33.85 2.46
C ALA A 22 13.41 -33.70 3.75
N GLY A 23 12.75 -33.35 4.85
CA GLY A 23 13.28 -33.43 6.23
C GLY A 23 13.35 -32.06 6.92
N ALA A 24 12.86 -31.85 8.13
CA ALA A 24 12.46 -32.78 9.17
C ALA A 24 11.42 -32.15 10.12
N CYS A 25 10.51 -32.99 10.60
CA CYS A 25 9.67 -32.73 11.78
C CYS A 25 10.54 -32.69 13.05
N GLY A 26 10.20 -31.79 13.96
CA GLY A 26 10.73 -31.77 15.33
C GLY A 26 9.70 -31.20 16.30
N THR A 27 8.85 -32.09 16.80
CA THR A 27 8.11 -32.01 18.08
C THR A 27 9.04 -31.50 19.19
N GLY A 28 8.71 -30.52 20.03
CA GLY A 28 7.55 -30.45 20.92
C GLY A 28 8.02 -30.82 22.33
N GLU A 29 8.09 -29.85 23.26
CA GLU A 29 8.03 -30.16 24.69
C GLU A 29 7.43 -28.98 25.46
N ARG A 30 6.22 -29.20 25.97
CA ARG A 30 5.61 -28.39 27.04
C ARG A 30 6.00 -29.06 28.36
N VAL A 31 6.73 -28.36 29.21
CA VAL A 31 6.91 -28.74 30.62
C VAL A 31 6.15 -27.74 31.48
N VAL A 32 5.22 -28.27 32.28
CA VAL A 32 4.44 -27.54 33.28
C VAL A 32 4.96 -27.91 34.67
N GLY A 33 5.44 -26.89 35.41
CA GLY A 33 5.49 -26.77 36.88
C GLY A 33 6.64 -27.48 37.64
N PRO A 34 6.84 -27.19 38.96
CA PRO A 34 6.18 -26.22 39.84
C PRO A 34 7.15 -25.23 40.56
N ALA A 35 6.56 -24.36 41.37
CA ALA A 35 7.15 -23.25 42.14
C ALA A 35 8.28 -23.62 43.12
N SER A 36 9.19 -22.67 43.38
CA SER A 36 9.85 -22.47 44.67
C SER A 36 10.36 -21.04 44.82
N VAL A 37 10.15 -20.52 46.04
CA VAL A 37 10.44 -19.19 46.57
C VAL A 37 11.95 -19.01 46.77
N GLY A 38 12.47 -17.81 46.48
CA GLY A 38 13.86 -17.44 46.75
C GLY A 38 14.05 -15.92 46.68
N ASP A 39 14.35 -15.35 47.83
CA ASP A 39 14.43 -13.94 48.18
C ASP A 39 15.79 -13.28 47.81
N SER A 40 15.76 -11.95 47.69
CA SER A 40 16.87 -10.98 47.83
C SER A 40 18.00 -10.91 46.78
N GLY A 41 18.16 -9.71 46.18
CA GLY A 41 19.48 -9.24 45.77
C GLY A 41 19.57 -8.26 44.58
N ALA A 42 19.39 -6.97 44.85
CA ALA A 42 20.10 -5.80 44.28
C ALA A 42 20.34 -5.67 42.75
N GLY A 43 19.74 -4.61 42.17
CA GLY A 43 20.31 -3.87 41.04
C GLY A 43 19.25 -3.24 40.10
N PRO A 44 19.15 -1.90 40.00
CA PRO A 44 18.33 -1.28 38.96
C PRO A 44 19.11 -1.30 37.64
N VAL A 45 18.83 -2.27 36.77
CA VAL A 45 19.21 -2.17 35.36
C VAL A 45 18.21 -1.27 34.66
N ALA A 46 18.63 -0.02 34.47
CA ALA A 46 17.92 0.97 33.67
C ALA A 46 17.61 0.37 32.29
N SER A 47 16.33 0.18 32.01
CA SER A 47 15.84 -0.05 30.66
C SER A 47 16.05 1.26 29.89
N ALA A 48 17.05 1.28 29.02
CA ALA A 48 17.18 2.34 28.04
C ALA A 48 15.96 2.25 27.10
N PRO A 49 15.10 3.29 27.01
CA PRO A 49 14.13 3.32 25.94
C PRO A 49 14.92 3.44 24.64
N ALA A 50 14.69 2.51 23.71
CA ALA A 50 15.08 2.71 22.33
C ALA A 50 14.40 3.99 21.86
N THR A 51 15.18 5.05 21.69
CA THR A 51 14.74 6.31 21.11
C THR A 51 14.21 5.98 19.72
N ALA A 52 12.89 5.86 19.58
CA ALA A 52 12.25 6.03 18.29
C ALA A 52 12.76 7.39 17.78
N ARG A 53 13.59 7.35 16.73
CA ARG A 53 13.89 8.57 15.99
C ARG A 53 12.57 8.96 15.34
N SER A 54 11.80 9.77 16.05
CA SER A 54 10.87 10.68 15.42
C SER A 54 11.73 11.53 14.48
N GLY A 55 11.82 11.10 13.22
CA GLY A 55 12.33 11.95 12.16
C GLY A 55 11.52 13.22 12.25
N THR A 56 12.20 14.32 12.53
CA THR A 56 11.63 15.66 12.48
C THR A 56 11.16 15.83 11.04
N ALA A 57 9.88 15.59 10.78
CA ALA A 57 9.24 15.93 9.52
C ALA A 57 9.59 17.39 9.23
N ALA A 58 10.13 17.63 8.04
CA ALA A 58 10.40 18.98 7.58
C ALA A 58 9.11 19.78 7.76
N GLN A 59 9.18 20.81 8.60
CA GLN A 59 8.04 21.67 8.93
C GLN A 59 7.67 22.47 7.67
N GLY A 60 6.83 21.88 6.82
CA GLY A 60 6.47 22.41 5.51
C GLY A 60 6.03 21.35 4.49
N GLU A 61 6.30 20.07 4.76
CA GLU A 61 5.86 18.96 3.91
C GLU A 61 4.48 18.48 4.36
N PHE A 62 3.56 18.37 3.42
CA PHE A 62 2.17 17.99 3.66
C PHE A 62 2.07 16.53 4.11
N ASP A 63 1.32 16.28 5.18
CA ASP A 63 1.25 14.96 5.82
C ASP A 63 0.18 14.07 5.15
N PRO A 64 0.53 12.96 4.49
CA PRO A 64 -0.44 12.06 3.88
C PRO A 64 -1.44 11.49 4.89
N CYS A 65 -1.05 11.32 6.16
CA CYS A 65 -1.96 10.79 7.17
C CYS A 65 -3.05 11.78 7.61
N SER A 66 -2.91 13.06 7.24
CA SER A 66 -3.93 14.08 7.48
C SER A 66 -5.01 14.13 6.40
N LEU A 67 -4.84 13.42 5.27
CA LEU A 67 -5.83 13.36 4.19
C LEU A 67 -7.12 12.64 4.57
N LEU A 68 -7.07 11.78 5.59
CA LEU A 68 -8.24 11.10 6.13
C LEU A 68 -8.40 11.45 7.61
N GLY A 69 -9.35 12.34 7.87
CA GLY A 69 -9.79 12.66 9.22
C GLY A 69 -10.45 11.45 9.91
N PRO A 70 -10.65 11.50 11.24
CA PRO A 70 -11.27 10.39 11.97
C PRO A 70 -12.65 9.96 11.43
N ALA A 71 -13.46 10.93 10.97
CA ALA A 71 -14.77 10.66 10.38
C ALA A 71 -14.66 9.93 9.04
N ASP A 72 -13.77 10.41 8.14
CA ASP A 72 -13.57 9.83 6.82
C ASP A 72 -13.00 8.41 6.94
N ARG A 73 -12.02 8.20 7.83
CA ARG A 73 -11.51 6.86 8.16
C ARG A 73 -12.61 5.91 8.60
N SER A 74 -13.45 6.35 9.54
CA SER A 74 -14.57 5.55 10.02
C SER A 74 -15.53 5.20 8.88
N SER A 75 -15.81 6.14 7.98
CA SER A 75 -16.67 5.92 6.81
C SER A 75 -16.04 4.98 5.77
N ALA A 76 -14.72 4.97 5.67
CA ALA A 76 -13.94 4.04 4.84
C ALA A 76 -13.78 2.64 5.48
N GLY A 77 -14.27 2.45 6.70
CA GLY A 77 -14.16 1.19 7.45
C GLY A 77 -12.79 0.96 8.09
N LEU A 78 -12.04 2.04 8.36
CA LEU A 78 -10.76 2.01 9.07
C LEU A 78 -10.99 2.39 10.54
N ALA A 79 -10.69 1.46 11.45
CA ALA A 79 -10.83 1.70 12.89
C ALA A 79 -9.65 2.50 13.47
N GLU A 80 -8.46 2.29 12.94
CA GLU A 80 -7.22 2.83 13.50
C GLU A 80 -6.73 4.08 12.75
N ALA A 81 -5.85 4.84 13.40
CA ALA A 81 -5.10 5.87 12.72
C ALA A 81 -4.06 5.24 11.77
N GLY A 82 -3.75 5.94 10.68
CA GLY A 82 -2.69 5.51 9.78
C GLY A 82 -1.31 5.79 10.34
N GLU A 83 -0.35 5.00 9.90
CA GLU A 83 1.06 5.13 10.23
C GLU A 83 1.81 5.79 9.07
N ARG A 84 2.71 6.72 9.38
CA ARG A 84 3.53 7.35 8.35
C ARG A 84 4.49 6.32 7.77
N ALA A 85 4.59 6.32 6.44
CA ALA A 85 5.44 5.43 5.67
C ALA A 85 6.17 6.19 4.56
N THR A 86 6.98 5.47 3.79
CA THR A 86 7.67 6.00 2.61
C THR A 86 7.71 4.93 1.52
N VAL A 87 7.30 5.29 0.31
CA VAL A 87 7.24 4.39 -0.85
C VAL A 87 8.07 5.00 -1.97
N GLY A 88 9.16 4.34 -2.36
CA GLY A 88 10.02 4.87 -3.43
C GLY A 88 10.62 6.25 -3.16
N GLY A 89 10.72 6.66 -1.88
CA GLY A 89 11.15 8.00 -1.48
C GLY A 89 10.02 9.03 -1.32
N SER A 90 8.79 8.67 -1.69
CA SER A 90 7.60 9.51 -1.54
C SER A 90 6.94 9.30 -0.17
N PRO A 91 6.46 10.38 0.49
CA PRO A 91 5.75 10.25 1.75
C PRO A 91 4.41 9.52 1.55
N ALA A 92 4.10 8.60 2.46
CA ALA A 92 2.88 7.82 2.42
C ALA A 92 2.24 7.68 3.80
N CYS A 93 0.97 7.27 3.83
CA CYS A 93 0.28 6.83 5.02
C CYS A 93 -0.28 5.42 4.82
N ASP A 94 0.12 4.51 5.68
CA ASP A 94 -0.32 3.11 5.69
C ASP A 94 -1.43 2.92 6.73
N TYR A 95 -2.55 2.35 6.31
CA TYR A 95 -3.68 2.03 7.15
C TYR A 95 -3.96 0.53 7.05
N VAL A 96 -4.12 -0.11 8.21
CA VAL A 96 -4.44 -1.53 8.27
C VAL A 96 -5.78 -1.69 8.98
N GLN A 97 -6.74 -2.34 8.31
CA GLN A 97 -7.95 -2.86 8.94
C GLN A 97 -7.78 -4.37 9.14
N PRO A 98 -7.47 -4.83 10.37
CA PRO A 98 -7.15 -6.23 10.62
C PRO A 98 -8.25 -7.18 10.14
N GLY A 99 -7.83 -8.17 9.34
CA GLY A 99 -8.73 -9.19 8.79
C GLY A 99 -9.64 -8.73 7.65
N ASP A 100 -9.44 -7.52 7.11
CA ASP A 100 -10.23 -7.01 5.99
C ASP A 100 -9.33 -6.52 4.84
N PHE A 101 -8.64 -5.39 5.01
CA PHE A 101 -7.81 -4.79 3.94
C PHE A 101 -6.68 -3.91 4.48
N GLY A 102 -5.66 -3.70 3.65
CA GLY A 102 -4.69 -2.62 3.77
C GLY A 102 -5.02 -1.49 2.79
N LEU A 103 -4.72 -0.26 3.20
CA LEU A 103 -4.82 0.95 2.39
C LEU A 103 -3.51 1.72 2.50
N LEU A 104 -2.92 2.08 1.37
CA LEU A 104 -1.74 2.94 1.31
C LEU A 104 -2.10 4.19 0.51
N VAL A 105 -1.83 5.36 1.09
CA VAL A 105 -2.01 6.67 0.44
C VAL A 105 -0.64 7.29 0.24
N THR A 106 -0.20 7.44 -1.01
CA THR A 106 1.13 7.96 -1.36
C THR A 106 1.02 9.32 -2.05
N LEU A 107 1.85 10.28 -1.67
CA LEU A 107 1.99 11.57 -2.35
C LEU A 107 3.19 11.54 -3.29
N ASP A 108 2.96 11.50 -4.60
CA ASP A 108 4.04 11.48 -5.59
C ASP A 108 4.34 12.91 -6.07
N HIS A 109 5.53 13.41 -5.73
CA HIS A 109 6.03 14.73 -6.11
C HIS A 109 6.72 14.78 -7.49
N HIS A 110 6.92 13.61 -8.11
CA HIS A 110 7.73 13.42 -9.30
C HIS A 110 6.89 13.11 -10.53
N THR A 111 5.79 12.39 -10.36
CA THR A 111 4.96 11.90 -11.46
C THR A 111 3.59 12.57 -11.44
N ASP A 112 3.22 13.23 -12.55
CA ASP A 112 1.86 13.70 -12.77
C ASP A 112 0.97 12.60 -13.38
N LEU A 113 -0.33 12.86 -13.39
CA LEU A 113 -1.31 11.89 -13.88
C LEU A 113 -1.16 11.58 -15.38
N ASP A 114 -0.70 12.53 -16.18
CA ASP A 114 -0.53 12.32 -17.63
C ASP A 114 0.60 11.33 -17.90
N LEU A 115 1.74 11.47 -17.21
CA LEU A 115 2.82 10.50 -17.29
C LEU A 115 2.44 9.13 -16.73
N LEU A 116 1.58 9.06 -15.70
CA LEU A 116 1.04 7.79 -15.19
C LEU A 116 0.15 7.10 -16.23
N ARG A 117 -0.69 7.87 -16.94
CA ARG A 117 -1.54 7.35 -18.03
C ARG A 117 -0.71 6.72 -19.14
N GLU A 118 0.41 7.35 -19.50
CA GLU A 118 1.33 6.81 -20.50
C GLU A 118 2.02 5.52 -20.06
N ARG A 119 2.34 5.41 -18.76
CA ARG A 119 3.04 4.25 -18.17
C ARG A 119 2.12 3.06 -17.88
N SER A 120 0.82 3.31 -17.72
CA SER A 120 -0.21 2.29 -17.43
C SER A 120 -1.29 2.33 -18.51
N PRO A 121 -1.00 1.85 -19.73
CA PRO A 121 -1.94 1.91 -20.85
C PRO A 121 -3.22 1.09 -20.64
N GLU A 122 -3.20 0.13 -19.72
CA GLU A 122 -4.35 -0.66 -19.28
C GLU A 122 -5.21 0.01 -18.19
N ALA A 123 -4.76 1.16 -17.66
CA ALA A 123 -5.53 1.91 -16.67
C ALA A 123 -6.83 2.46 -17.26
N GLU A 124 -7.90 2.42 -16.47
CA GLU A 124 -9.20 2.97 -16.86
C GLU A 124 -9.36 4.40 -16.33
N GLU A 125 -9.84 5.32 -17.18
CA GLU A 125 -10.22 6.65 -16.70
C GLU A 125 -11.53 6.58 -15.90
N VAL A 126 -11.49 7.11 -14.70
CA VAL A 126 -12.64 7.18 -13.78
C VAL A 126 -12.83 8.62 -13.30
N ARG A 127 -14.04 8.93 -12.83
CA ARG A 127 -14.34 10.22 -12.21
C ARG A 127 -14.34 10.06 -10.70
N VAL A 128 -13.61 10.93 -10.01
CA VAL A 128 -13.59 11.02 -8.55
C VAL A 128 -13.90 12.47 -8.20
N GLY A 129 -15.05 12.73 -7.59
CA GLY A 129 -15.49 14.10 -7.34
C GLY A 129 -15.49 14.96 -8.62
N ALA A 130 -14.72 16.05 -8.62
CA ALA A 130 -14.60 16.95 -9.76
C ALA A 130 -13.46 16.59 -10.73
N VAL A 131 -12.56 15.66 -10.36
CA VAL A 131 -11.37 15.34 -11.14
C VAL A 131 -11.51 14.04 -11.93
N THR A 132 -10.74 13.96 -13.02
CA THR A 132 -10.48 12.69 -13.72
C THR A 132 -9.31 12.01 -13.03
N ALA A 133 -9.45 10.73 -12.73
CA ALA A 133 -8.45 9.87 -12.11
C ALA A 133 -8.20 8.63 -12.99
N LEU A 134 -7.17 7.86 -12.66
CA LEU A 134 -6.88 6.57 -13.28
C LEU A 134 -7.14 5.45 -12.28
N ARG A 135 -7.84 4.40 -12.71
CA ARG A 135 -7.97 3.15 -11.96
C ARG A 135 -7.07 2.10 -12.58
N VAL A 136 -6.15 1.55 -11.79
CA VAL A 136 -5.23 0.48 -12.20
C VAL A 136 -5.61 -0.78 -11.44
N ALA A 137 -5.99 -1.83 -12.16
CA ALA A 137 -6.35 -3.12 -11.60
C ALA A 137 -6.29 -4.22 -12.66
N ASP A 138 -5.77 -5.40 -12.29
CA ASP A 138 -5.89 -6.61 -13.10
C ASP A 138 -7.14 -7.40 -12.68
N LEU A 139 -8.27 -7.05 -13.30
CA LEU A 139 -9.55 -7.73 -13.04
C LEU A 139 -9.57 -9.20 -13.47
N ALA A 140 -8.62 -9.63 -14.32
CA ALA A 140 -8.53 -11.02 -14.76
C ALA A 140 -7.72 -11.87 -13.77
N ALA A 141 -6.71 -11.27 -13.11
CA ALA A 141 -5.95 -11.91 -12.05
C ALA A 141 -6.79 -12.09 -10.76
N ASP A 142 -7.72 -11.17 -10.48
CA ASP A 142 -8.54 -11.16 -9.27
C ASP A 142 -7.72 -11.29 -7.99
N ASP A 143 -6.61 -10.56 -7.91
CA ASP A 143 -5.63 -10.61 -6.83
C ASP A 143 -5.99 -9.76 -5.59
N GLY A 144 -7.20 -9.18 -5.58
CA GLY A 144 -7.68 -8.34 -4.49
C GLY A 144 -6.96 -7.01 -4.36
N THR A 145 -6.26 -6.54 -5.40
CA THR A 145 -5.56 -5.25 -5.40
C THR A 145 -6.20 -4.23 -6.34
N CYS A 146 -6.18 -2.96 -5.96
CA CYS A 146 -6.59 -1.88 -6.87
C CYS A 146 -5.94 -0.57 -6.47
N ALA A 147 -5.49 0.21 -7.45
CA ALA A 147 -4.99 1.55 -7.25
C ALA A 147 -5.89 2.58 -7.94
N VAL A 148 -6.13 3.71 -7.27
CA VAL A 148 -6.74 4.91 -7.86
C VAL A 148 -5.73 6.05 -7.78
N LEU A 149 -5.37 6.60 -8.93
CA LEU A 149 -4.37 7.65 -9.08
C LEU A 149 -5.08 8.97 -9.38
N LEU A 150 -4.94 9.94 -8.49
CA LEU A 150 -5.55 11.26 -8.60
C LEU A 150 -4.51 12.30 -9.03
N PRO A 151 -4.89 13.32 -9.81
CA PRO A 151 -4.04 14.48 -9.98
C PRO A 151 -3.92 15.23 -8.64
N ALA A 152 -2.74 15.73 -8.34
CA ALA A 152 -2.51 16.59 -7.19
C ALA A 152 -1.82 17.89 -7.66
N GLY A 153 -2.09 19.00 -6.98
CA GLY A 153 -1.41 20.26 -7.30
C GLY A 153 -2.09 21.11 -8.38
N GLY A 154 -3.41 21.30 -8.29
CA GLY A 154 -4.07 22.44 -8.92
C GLY A 154 -3.55 23.78 -8.37
N ALA A 155 -4.03 24.92 -8.89
CA ALA A 155 -3.55 26.26 -8.50
C ALA A 155 -3.65 26.60 -6.99
N ALA A 156 -4.31 25.76 -6.20
CA ALA A 156 -4.47 25.87 -4.74
C ALA A 156 -3.90 24.69 -3.93
N GLY A 157 -3.27 23.69 -4.57
CA GLY A 157 -2.84 22.46 -3.93
C GLY A 157 -1.73 22.69 -2.90
N ARG A 158 -2.03 22.45 -1.61
CA ARG A 158 -1.11 22.67 -0.48
C ARG A 158 -0.05 21.59 -0.30
N SER A 159 -0.18 20.48 -1.03
CA SER A 159 0.66 19.31 -0.84
C SER A 159 1.99 19.36 -1.58
N GLY A 160 2.09 20.13 -2.67
CA GLY A 160 3.23 20.08 -3.58
C GLY A 160 3.39 18.73 -4.31
N ALA A 161 2.46 17.79 -4.11
CA ALA A 161 2.39 16.54 -4.85
C ALA A 161 1.84 16.80 -6.26
N ARG A 162 2.25 15.99 -7.23
CA ARG A 162 1.76 16.00 -8.62
C ARG A 162 0.68 14.94 -8.85
N SER A 163 0.73 13.86 -8.08
CA SER A 163 -0.35 12.88 -7.99
C SER A 163 -0.46 12.31 -6.59
N VAL A 164 -1.62 11.74 -6.29
CA VAL A 164 -1.86 10.93 -5.08
C VAL A 164 -2.28 9.53 -5.51
N HIS A 165 -1.66 8.51 -4.92
CA HIS A 165 -1.97 7.11 -5.20
C HIS A 165 -2.72 6.53 -4.00
N VAL A 166 -3.89 5.95 -4.25
CA VAL A 166 -4.73 5.27 -3.27
C VAL A 166 -4.73 3.80 -3.62
N ASP A 167 -3.90 3.03 -2.92
CA ASP A 167 -3.71 1.60 -3.16
C ASP A 167 -4.45 0.80 -2.09
N VAL A 168 -5.34 -0.10 -2.51
CA VAL A 168 -6.05 -1.03 -1.62
C VAL A 168 -5.63 -2.46 -1.92
N THR A 169 -5.37 -3.22 -0.87
CA THR A 169 -5.11 -4.67 -0.92
C THR A 169 -6.02 -5.39 0.06
N LEU A 170 -6.86 -6.30 -0.43
CA LEU A 170 -7.68 -7.15 0.43
C LEU A 170 -6.83 -8.25 1.07
N THR A 171 -7.14 -8.60 2.31
CA THR A 171 -6.32 -9.55 3.11
C THR A 171 -6.36 -10.99 2.61
N ASP A 172 -7.39 -11.37 1.87
CA ASP A 172 -7.55 -12.67 1.22
C ASP A 172 -7.00 -12.70 -0.21
N PHE A 173 -6.54 -11.55 -0.73
CA PHE A 173 -5.99 -11.38 -2.08
C PHE A 173 -6.96 -11.88 -3.17
N GLN A 174 -8.25 -11.59 -2.99
CA GLN A 174 -9.34 -11.93 -3.91
C GLN A 174 -10.30 -10.75 -4.07
N ASP A 175 -11.19 -10.81 -5.05
CA ASP A 175 -12.22 -9.79 -5.30
C ASP A 175 -11.63 -8.40 -5.58
N THR A 176 -10.87 -8.30 -6.66
CA THR A 176 -10.29 -7.04 -7.16
C THR A 176 -11.37 -5.96 -7.39
N ARG A 177 -12.61 -6.34 -7.70
CA ARG A 177 -13.72 -5.39 -7.82
C ARG A 177 -14.08 -4.73 -6.49
N ARG A 178 -14.11 -5.50 -5.41
CA ARG A 178 -14.28 -4.96 -4.05
C ARG A 178 -13.10 -4.08 -3.64
N ALA A 179 -11.87 -4.47 -3.97
CA ALA A 179 -10.69 -3.62 -3.76
C ALA A 179 -10.85 -2.26 -4.47
N CYS A 180 -11.25 -2.25 -5.74
CA CYS A 180 -11.48 -1.02 -6.48
C CYS A 180 -12.64 -0.18 -5.95
N THR A 181 -13.71 -0.82 -5.49
CA THR A 181 -14.84 -0.09 -4.87
C THR A 181 -14.38 0.67 -3.62
N ARG A 182 -13.54 0.04 -2.79
CA ARG A 182 -12.95 0.68 -1.61
C ARG A 182 -11.96 1.78 -2.00
N ALA A 183 -11.06 1.52 -2.95
CA ALA A 183 -10.09 2.51 -3.40
C ALA A 183 -10.77 3.77 -3.95
N LEU A 184 -11.85 3.61 -4.74
CA LEU A 184 -12.66 4.72 -5.23
C LEU A 184 -13.35 5.49 -4.09
N ALA A 185 -13.96 4.79 -3.14
CA ALA A 185 -14.62 5.44 -2.00
C ALA A 185 -13.62 6.27 -1.17
N VAL A 186 -12.41 5.75 -0.94
CA VAL A 186 -11.34 6.49 -0.25
C VAL A 186 -10.87 7.68 -1.10
N ALA A 187 -10.68 7.50 -2.40
CA ALA A 187 -10.29 8.57 -3.31
C ALA A 187 -11.30 9.72 -3.31
N GLU A 188 -12.61 9.43 -3.24
CA GLU A 188 -13.67 10.44 -3.15
C GLU A 188 -13.61 11.25 -1.83
N LEU A 189 -13.18 10.63 -0.74
CA LEU A 189 -13.00 11.32 0.55
C LEU A 189 -11.76 12.22 0.53
N ILE A 190 -10.70 11.82 -0.18
CA ILE A 190 -9.43 12.53 -0.23
C ILE A 190 -9.46 13.69 -1.25
N GLU A 191 -10.20 13.55 -2.34
CA GLU A 191 -10.23 14.52 -3.45
C GLU A 191 -10.43 15.99 -3.02
N PRO A 192 -11.34 16.32 -2.09
CA PRO A 192 -11.54 17.69 -1.63
C PRO A 192 -10.32 18.32 -0.94
N GLU A 193 -9.40 17.50 -0.40
CA GLU A 193 -8.18 17.99 0.25
C GLU A 193 -7.04 18.25 -0.76
N LEU A 194 -7.19 17.80 -2.01
CA LEU A 194 -6.19 17.91 -3.08
C LEU A 194 -6.43 19.11 -4.03
N THR A 195 -7.66 19.62 -4.10
CA THR A 195 -8.11 20.68 -5.01
C THR A 195 -8.31 22.02 -4.31
#